data_AF-K9KDK4-F1
#
_entry.id   AF-K9KDK4-F1
#
_cell.length_a   1.000
_cell.length_b   1.000
_cell.length_c   1.000
_cell.angle_alpha   90.00
_cell.angle_beta   90.00
_cell.angle_gamma   90.00
#
_symmetry.space_group_name_H-M   'P 1'
#
loop_
_entity.id
_entity.type
_entity.pdbx_description
1 polymer ?
#
loop_
_entity_poly.entity_id
_entity_poly.type
_entity_poly.pdbx_seq_one_letter_code
_entity_poly.pdbx_strand_id
1 'polypeptide(L)'
;RTNIGKFDRIWDRGALVAVNPGDRKRYVDIMLSLTRKGFHYLLAVLSYDPTKHAGPPFFVSDAEVKRLFDSVCNIRCLEKVDALEERHKSWGIDYLVETLYLFTEK
;
A
#
# COMPACT_ATOMS: atom_id res chain seq x y z
N ARG A 1 -26.59 -5.76 -7.00
CA ARG A 1 -25.36 -5.30 -6.32
C ARG A 1 -25.68 -3.99 -5.62
N THR A 2 -25.44 -3.90 -4.31
CA THR A 2 -25.65 -2.66 -3.54
C THR A 2 -24.66 -1.59 -4.02
N ASN A 3 -25.16 -0.40 -4.34
CA ASN A 3 -24.32 0.74 -4.71
C ASN A 3 -23.78 1.35 -3.40
N ILE A 4 -22.51 1.13 -3.11
CA ILE A 4 -21.83 1.68 -1.93
C ILE A 4 -21.31 3.12 -2.15
N GLY A 5 -21.55 3.69 -3.34
CA GLY A 5 -21.14 5.04 -3.69
C GLY A 5 -19.66 5.18 -4.01
N LYS A 6 -19.17 6.43 -3.87
CA LYS A 6 -17.80 6.85 -4.12
C LYS A 6 -17.30 7.69 -2.94
N PHE A 7 -16.02 7.62 -2.67
CA PHE A 7 -15.35 8.23 -1.52
C PHE A 7 -14.36 9.30 -1.97
N ASP A 8 -14.28 10.38 -1.20
CA ASP A 8 -13.30 11.44 -1.43
C ASP A 8 -11.91 11.05 -0.93
N ARG A 9 -11.83 10.16 0.07
CA ARG A 9 -10.59 9.82 0.77
C ARG A 9 -10.49 8.32 1.02
N ILE A 10 -9.28 7.77 0.92
CA ILE A 10 -8.94 6.39 1.27
C ILE A 10 -7.73 6.41 2.21
N TRP A 11 -7.80 5.63 3.30
CA TRP A 11 -6.68 5.31 4.17
C TRP A 11 -6.42 3.80 4.10
N ASP A 12 -5.32 3.42 3.48
CA ASP A 12 -4.92 2.03 3.26
C ASP A 12 -3.67 1.72 4.07
N ARG A 13 -3.87 1.17 5.27
CA ARG A 13 -2.81 0.69 6.14
C ARG A 13 -3.16 -0.71 6.60
N GLY A 14 -2.24 -1.65 6.43
CA GLY A 14 -2.50 -3.05 6.72
C GLY A 14 -3.53 -3.70 5.80
N ALA A 15 -3.92 -3.03 4.70
CA ALA A 15 -4.86 -3.55 3.72
C ALA A 15 -4.15 -4.03 2.45
N LEU A 16 -3.58 -3.15 1.59
CA LEU A 16 -2.86 -3.60 0.38
C LEU A 16 -1.73 -4.59 0.70
N VAL A 17 -0.99 -4.37 1.79
CA VAL A 17 0.09 -5.27 2.26
C VAL A 17 -0.44 -6.61 2.77
N ALA A 18 -1.73 -6.74 3.09
CA ALA A 18 -2.35 -8.00 3.47
C ALA A 18 -2.99 -8.75 2.28
N VAL A 19 -3.12 -8.09 1.12
CA VAL A 19 -3.64 -8.71 -0.11
C VAL A 19 -2.58 -9.63 -0.72
N ASN A 20 -3.01 -10.84 -1.09
CA ASN A 20 -2.16 -11.81 -1.79
C ASN A 20 -1.51 -11.17 -3.02
N PRO A 21 -0.21 -11.39 -3.31
CA PRO A 21 0.48 -10.74 -4.41
C PRO A 21 -0.23 -10.81 -5.77
N GLY A 22 -0.84 -11.96 -6.10
CA GLY A 22 -1.59 -12.15 -7.36
C GLY A 22 -2.88 -11.33 -7.46
N ASP A 23 -3.46 -10.90 -6.35
CA ASP A 23 -4.74 -10.18 -6.30
C ASP A 23 -4.58 -8.65 -6.28
N ARG A 24 -3.36 -8.14 -6.10
CA ARG A 24 -3.09 -6.71 -5.88
C ARG A 24 -3.60 -5.81 -6.99
N LYS A 25 -3.47 -6.21 -8.27
CA LYS A 25 -3.99 -5.40 -9.39
C LYS A 25 -5.51 -5.26 -9.31
N ARG A 26 -6.21 -6.37 -9.06
CA ARG A 26 -7.67 -6.39 -8.90
C ARG A 26 -8.10 -5.57 -7.69
N TYR A 27 -7.38 -5.67 -6.58
CA TYR A 27 -7.63 -4.86 -5.39
C TYR A 27 -7.52 -3.36 -5.72
N VAL A 28 -6.41 -2.92 -6.33
CA VAL A 28 -6.19 -1.51 -6.69
C VAL A 28 -7.26 -1.01 -7.67
N ASP A 29 -7.65 -1.82 -8.65
CA ASP A 29 -8.71 -1.46 -9.60
C ASP A 29 -10.05 -1.23 -8.89
N ILE A 30 -10.39 -2.08 -7.91
CA ILE A 30 -11.59 -1.88 -7.09
C ILE A 30 -11.45 -0.60 -6.27
N MET A 31 -10.34 -0.40 -5.56
CA MET A 31 -10.15 0.77 -4.69
C MET A 31 -10.22 2.08 -5.47
N LEU A 32 -9.58 2.16 -6.64
CA LEU A 32 -9.66 3.34 -7.51
C LEU A 32 -11.06 3.49 -8.13
N SER A 33 -11.77 2.40 -8.42
CA SER A 33 -13.17 2.49 -8.82
C SER A 33 -14.08 3.04 -7.73
N LEU A 34 -13.63 3.15 -6.48
CA LEU A 34 -14.40 3.73 -5.39
C LEU A 34 -14.10 5.21 -5.16
N THR A 35 -13.15 5.82 -5.87
CA THR A 35 -12.79 7.23 -5.65
C THR A 35 -13.63 8.20 -6.49
N ARG A 36 -13.81 9.43 -5.97
CA ARG A 36 -14.36 10.60 -6.70
C ARG A 36 -13.24 11.37 -7.40
N LYS A 37 -13.58 12.30 -8.31
CA LYS A 37 -12.60 13.29 -8.81
C LYS A 37 -12.05 14.12 -7.66
N GLY A 38 -10.78 14.48 -7.70
CA GLY A 38 -10.10 15.19 -6.60
C GLY A 38 -9.92 14.35 -5.32
N PHE A 39 -9.84 13.03 -5.44
CA PHE A 39 -9.61 12.15 -4.29
C PHE A 39 -8.19 12.28 -3.74
N HIS A 40 -8.03 11.90 -2.46
CA HIS A 40 -6.72 11.59 -1.87
C HIS A 40 -6.73 10.16 -1.35
N TYR A 41 -5.75 9.37 -1.77
CA TYR A 41 -5.55 8.01 -1.30
C TYR A 41 -4.20 7.97 -0.58
N LEU A 42 -4.23 7.67 0.70
CA LEU A 42 -3.04 7.46 1.50
C LEU A 42 -2.78 5.96 1.66
N LEU A 43 -1.54 5.53 1.40
CA LEU A 43 -1.13 4.13 1.46
C LEU A 43 0.13 4.00 2.32
N ALA A 44 0.08 3.11 3.30
CA ALA A 44 1.23 2.68 4.06
C ALA A 44 1.70 1.30 3.60
N VAL A 45 2.96 1.20 3.19
CA VAL A 45 3.62 -0.07 2.86
C VAL A 45 4.84 -0.30 3.74
N LEU A 46 5.25 -1.55 3.85
CA LEU A 46 6.38 -1.97 4.67
C LEU A 46 7.50 -2.51 3.77
N SER A 47 8.71 -2.00 3.99
CA SER A 47 9.94 -2.46 3.35
C SER A 47 10.78 -3.25 4.36
N TYR A 48 11.10 -4.49 3.99
CA TYR A 48 11.89 -5.44 4.75
C TYR A 48 12.45 -6.50 3.78
N ASP A 49 13.33 -7.40 4.23
CA ASP A 49 13.82 -8.51 3.39
C ASP A 49 12.75 -9.61 3.21
N PRO A 50 12.15 -9.75 2.01
CA PRO A 50 11.07 -10.71 1.79
C PRO A 50 11.52 -12.18 1.85
N THR A 51 12.83 -12.47 1.83
CA THR A 51 13.35 -13.83 2.01
C THR A 51 13.28 -14.32 3.45
N LYS A 52 13.18 -13.39 4.41
CA LYS A 52 13.15 -13.68 5.85
C LYS A 52 11.72 -13.80 6.41
N HIS A 53 10.75 -13.09 5.81
CA HIS A 53 9.35 -13.11 6.23
C HIS A 53 8.38 -13.25 5.05
N ALA A 54 7.64 -14.36 5.01
CA ALA A 54 6.72 -14.68 3.91
C ALA A 54 5.44 -13.82 3.90
N GLY A 55 5.18 -13.06 4.97
CA GLY A 55 3.95 -12.29 5.14
C GLY A 55 2.78 -13.11 5.73
N PRO A 56 1.62 -12.47 5.96
CA PRO A 56 1.41 -11.01 5.94
C PRO A 56 2.07 -10.30 7.15
N PRO A 57 2.31 -8.97 7.07
CA PRO A 57 2.19 -8.14 5.88
C PRO A 57 3.23 -8.54 4.83
N PHE A 58 2.82 -8.59 3.56
CA PHE A 58 3.70 -8.89 2.44
C PHE A 58 4.49 -7.63 2.05
N PHE A 59 5.73 -7.83 1.61
CA PHE A 59 6.55 -6.78 1.01
C PHE A 59 5.89 -6.21 -0.25
N VAL A 60 5.82 -4.89 -0.34
CA VAL A 60 5.36 -4.13 -1.51
C VAL A 60 6.42 -3.08 -1.81
N SER A 61 7.19 -3.30 -2.89
CA SER A 61 8.28 -2.39 -3.27
C SER A 61 7.76 -1.10 -3.91
N ASP A 62 8.59 -0.05 -3.90
CA ASP A 62 8.33 1.20 -4.64
C ASP A 62 8.05 0.94 -6.14
N ALA A 63 8.70 -0.07 -6.73
CA ALA A 63 8.46 -0.47 -8.12
C ALA A 63 7.07 -1.09 -8.31
N GLU A 64 6.61 -1.91 -7.37
CA GLU A 64 5.26 -2.48 -7.39
C GLU A 64 4.20 -1.39 -7.18
N VAL A 65 4.43 -0.44 -6.27
CA VAL A 65 3.58 0.73 -6.09
C VAL A 65 3.46 1.51 -7.41
N LYS A 66 4.58 1.83 -8.06
CA LYS A 66 4.56 2.48 -9.37
C LYS A 66 3.81 1.67 -10.41
N ARG A 67 4.08 0.37 -10.53
CA ARG A 67 3.40 -0.51 -11.49
C ARG A 67 1.88 -0.52 -11.30
N LEU A 68 1.41 -0.49 -10.06
CA LEU A 68 -0.02 -0.54 -9.72
C LEU A 68 -0.74 0.80 -9.95
N PHE A 69 -0.10 1.93 -9.65
CA PHE A 69 -0.78 3.24 -9.58
C PHE A 69 -0.34 4.27 -10.62
N ASP A 70 0.88 4.18 -11.17
CA ASP A 70 1.50 5.27 -11.96
C ASP A 70 0.78 5.57 -13.28
N SER A 71 0.05 4.59 -13.83
CA SER A 71 -0.75 4.82 -15.04
C SER A 71 -1.90 5.81 -14.82
N VAL A 72 -2.46 5.86 -13.61
CA VAL A 72 -3.75 6.51 -13.29
C VAL A 72 -3.66 7.57 -12.20
N CYS A 73 -2.59 7.61 -11.41
CA CYS A 73 -2.42 8.54 -10.30
C CYS A 73 -1.09 9.30 -10.38
N ASN A 74 -1.08 10.52 -9.84
CA ASN A 74 0.15 11.15 -9.38
C ASN A 74 0.60 10.48 -8.07
N ILE A 75 1.90 10.17 -7.92
CA ILE A 75 2.44 9.48 -6.75
C ILE A 75 3.40 10.40 -5.99
N ARG A 76 3.16 10.61 -4.69
CA ARG A 76 4.06 11.35 -3.80
C ARG A 76 4.43 10.48 -2.61
N CYS A 77 5.72 10.25 -2.40
CA CYS A 77 6.23 9.73 -1.12
C CYS A 77 6.20 10.87 -0.11
N LEU A 78 5.47 10.71 0.99
CA LEU A 78 5.37 11.71 2.04
C LEU A 78 6.39 11.44 3.15
N GLU A 79 6.50 10.18 3.57
CA GLU A 79 7.35 9.80 4.71
C GLU A 79 8.00 8.43 4.47
N LYS A 80 9.19 8.25 5.04
CA LYS A 80 9.87 6.97 5.21
C LYS A 80 10.45 6.94 6.61
N VAL A 81 9.92 6.06 7.47
CA VAL A 81 10.29 6.00 8.89
C VAL A 81 10.73 4.59 9.27
N ASP A 82 11.70 4.50 10.18
CA ASP A 82 12.00 3.24 10.85
C ASP A 82 10.79 2.81 11.68
N ALA A 83 10.32 1.59 11.42
CA ALA A 83 9.17 0.97 12.06
C ALA A 83 9.55 -0.35 12.74
N LEU A 84 10.85 -0.65 12.85
CA LEU A 84 11.32 -1.85 13.53
C LEU A 84 11.00 -1.75 15.02
N GLU A 85 10.45 -2.84 15.57
CA GLU A 85 10.03 -2.93 16.96
C GLU A 85 10.41 -4.33 17.47
N GLU A 86 10.47 -4.52 18.79
CA GLU A 86 10.83 -5.81 19.40
C GLU A 86 10.00 -6.99 18.89
N ARG A 87 8.70 -6.79 18.65
CA ARG A 87 7.80 -7.83 18.12
C ARG A 87 8.21 -8.33 16.73
N HIS A 88 8.89 -7.51 15.93
CA HIS A 88 9.32 -7.85 14.57
C HIS A 88 10.55 -8.76 14.55
N LYS A 89 11.27 -8.93 15.67
CA LYS A 89 12.39 -9.88 15.76
C LYS A 89 11.96 -11.31 15.46
N SER A 90 10.71 -11.66 15.79
CA SER A 90 10.15 -12.99 15.50
C SER A 90 10.03 -13.29 13.99
N TRP A 91 10.10 -12.27 13.13
CA TRP A 91 10.07 -12.41 11.67
C TRP A 91 11.46 -12.61 11.07
N GLY A 92 12.51 -12.62 11.88
CA GLY A 92 13.90 -12.80 11.43
C GLY A 92 14.49 -11.60 10.69
N ILE A 93 13.78 -10.48 10.60
CA ILE A 93 14.25 -9.26 9.93
C ILE A 93 15.06 -8.36 10.87
N ASP A 94 15.99 -7.63 10.29
CA ASP A 94 16.93 -6.71 10.93
C ASP A 94 16.65 -5.24 10.60
N TYR A 95 15.71 -4.98 9.69
CA TYR A 95 15.17 -3.66 9.40
C TYR A 95 13.70 -3.75 9.01
N LEU A 96 12.96 -2.68 9.27
CA LEU A 96 11.59 -2.49 8.80
C LEU A 96 11.34 -1.01 8.60
N VAL A 97 11.02 -0.59 7.37
CA VAL A 97 10.72 0.81 7.06
C VAL A 97 9.27 0.93 6.60
N GLU A 98 8.48 1.77 7.28
CA GLU A 98 7.14 2.15 6.83
C GLU A 98 7.27 3.33 5.86
N THR A 99 6.71 3.20 4.66
CA THR A 99 6.63 4.29 3.67
C THR A 99 5.19 4.72 3.51
N LEU A 100 4.94 6.02 3.66
CA LEU A 100 3.63 6.62 3.41
C LEU A 100 3.61 7.28 2.04
N TYR A 101 2.70 6.84 1.18
CA TYR A 101 2.42 7.46 -0.11
C TYR A 101 1.10 8.22 -0.09
N LEU A 102 1.04 9.30 -0.86
CA LEU A 102 -0.17 9.98 -1.29
C LEU A 102 -0.35 9.79 -2.79
N PHE A 103 -1.53 9.30 -3.18
CA PHE A 103 -2.01 9.31 -4.55
C PHE A 103 -3.12 10.32 -4.74
N THR A 104 -3.05 11.04 -5.85
CA THR A 104 -4.10 11.97 -6.30
C THR A 104 -4.44 11.70 -7.76
N GLU A 105 -5.55 12.28 -8.23
CA GLU A 105 -5.88 12.33 -9.66
C GLU A 105 -4.70 12.88 -10.47
N LYS A 106 -4.51 12.37 -11.69
CA LYS A 106 -3.47 12.82 -12.62
C LYS A 106 -3.70 14.23 -13.13
#